data_AF-A0A536RZ27-F1
#
_entry.id   AF-A0A536RZ27-F1
#
_cell.length_a   1.000
_cell.length_b   1.000
_cell.length_c   1.000
_cell.angle_alpha   90.00
_cell.angle_beta   90.00
_cell.angle_gamma   90.00
#
_symmetry.space_group_name_H-M   'P 1'
#
loop_
_entity.id
_entity.type
_entity.pdbx_description
1 polymer ?
#
loop_
_entity_poly.entity_id
_entity_poly.type
_entity_poly.pdbx_seq_one_letter_code
_entity_poly.pdbx_strand_id
1 'polypeptide(L)'
;MSATRLEFATSEATEFIDLTDRIRERVMQAGLRTGRVHLQSLHTTVGLCVNENEPLLHRDFEAMLERIAPIGAGYEHDDFTRRFDIAVDEPVNGHAHCRQLLLSAFLTLLVEEGQLVLGRWQSVFAVELDGPRHRELALQVEGEFARPLSREVPESLVEVELTRQLMVDPEPVAVPMRRLVEAGGKRLRPKLVQLTAGIGPRNDPLRAAELAAAVELLHNATLIHDDYVDESTHRRGRPTVAAAEGPERAIAVGDYYFAKATRLIAEMGNPAVTSALAEALEAICASQIDDVALRGAYPGDRESYLRVVRGKTASLFAAACASGALLSEASPDVVGALRRYGDLLGTAFQMADDMVDFSPSSGKPVGLDIRQRVLSLPLIYAAEDRQVGPEVRRLLEGALGDAEVGRVTELVTASGALPRVRQEADALIDAAVRELEAVQLDGLRPTLVGLARSAVDRNS
;
A
#
# COMPACT_ATOMS: atom_id res chain seq x y z
N MET A 1 -13.86 1.29 -11.18
CA MET A 1 -14.37 2.35 -12.08
C MET A 1 -15.17 3.33 -11.24
N SER A 2 -14.66 4.55 -11.04
CA SER A 2 -15.44 5.64 -10.46
C SER A 2 -16.01 6.44 -11.63
N ALA A 3 -17.34 6.60 -11.70
CA ALA A 3 -17.94 7.59 -12.60
C ALA A 3 -17.57 8.98 -12.07
N THR A 4 -17.09 9.86 -12.95
CA THR A 4 -16.69 11.24 -12.60
C THR A 4 -17.59 12.23 -13.32
N ARG A 5 -17.77 13.43 -12.74
CA ARG A 5 -18.52 14.52 -13.38
C ARG A 5 -17.58 15.51 -14.07
N LEU A 6 -17.97 15.98 -15.24
CA LEU A 6 -17.36 17.11 -15.94
C LEU A 6 -18.34 18.28 -15.93
N GLU A 7 -18.00 19.33 -15.20
CA GLU A 7 -18.84 20.52 -15.03
C GLU A 7 -18.38 21.67 -15.92
N PHE A 8 -19.33 22.47 -16.41
CA PHE A 8 -19.06 23.69 -17.16
C PHE A 8 -20.24 24.66 -17.08
N ALA A 9 -19.96 25.96 -17.28
CA ALA A 9 -20.97 27.00 -17.36
C ALA A 9 -21.02 27.53 -18.80
N THR A 10 -22.22 27.89 -19.24
CA THR A 10 -22.49 28.52 -20.54
C THR A 10 -22.97 29.95 -20.35
N SER A 11 -22.78 30.77 -21.38
CA SER A 11 -23.06 32.21 -21.41
C SER A 11 -24.09 32.58 -22.49
N GLU A 12 -24.21 31.77 -23.54
CA GLU A 12 -25.13 32.02 -24.65
C GLU A 12 -26.24 30.97 -24.74
N ALA A 13 -27.31 31.28 -25.48
CA ALA A 13 -28.45 30.37 -25.66
C ALA A 13 -28.06 29.09 -26.42
N THR A 14 -27.21 29.21 -27.45
CA THR A 14 -26.56 28.09 -28.12
C THR A 14 -25.06 28.32 -28.11
N GLU A 15 -24.30 27.41 -27.51
CA GLU A 15 -22.86 27.60 -27.29
C GLU A 15 -22.08 26.31 -27.47
N PHE A 16 -20.97 26.38 -28.20
CA PHE A 16 -20.00 25.28 -28.32
C PHE A 16 -18.93 25.40 -27.26
N ILE A 17 -18.91 24.45 -26.34
CA ILE A 17 -17.90 24.34 -25.29
C ILE A 17 -16.88 23.27 -25.71
N ASP A 18 -15.65 23.68 -26.03
CA ASP A 18 -14.57 22.73 -26.29
C ASP A 18 -14.14 22.05 -24.99
N LEU A 19 -14.34 20.73 -24.93
CA LEU A 19 -14.02 19.88 -23.80
C LEU A 19 -12.70 19.13 -23.97
N THR A 20 -12.01 19.29 -25.11
CA THR A 20 -10.88 18.45 -25.51
C THR A 20 -9.81 18.41 -24.44
N ASP A 21 -9.34 19.57 -23.96
CA ASP A 21 -8.28 19.63 -22.96
C ASP A 21 -8.75 19.15 -21.58
N ARG A 22 -10.01 19.42 -21.22
CA ARG A 22 -10.59 18.89 -19.97
C ARG A 22 -10.65 17.36 -19.98
N ILE A 23 -10.97 16.77 -21.13
CA ILE A 23 -10.99 15.31 -21.29
C ILE A 23 -9.56 14.76 -21.25
N ARG A 24 -8.60 15.41 -21.91
CA ARG A 24 -7.16 15.04 -21.83
C ARG A 24 -6.66 15.06 -20.39
N GLU A 25 -6.99 16.09 -19.63
CA GLU A 25 -6.67 16.18 -18.20
C GLU A 25 -7.28 15.01 -17.41
N ARG A 26 -8.53 14.63 -17.70
CA ARG A 26 -9.17 13.48 -17.06
C ARG A 26 -8.52 12.15 -17.44
N VAL A 27 -8.12 11.96 -18.69
CA VAL A 27 -7.36 10.78 -19.15
C VAL A 27 -6.03 10.70 -18.41
N MET A 28 -5.31 11.82 -18.30
CA MET A 28 -4.04 11.92 -17.60
C MET A 28 -4.22 11.64 -16.10
N GLN A 29 -5.20 12.25 -15.44
CA GLN A 29 -5.50 12.05 -14.02
C GLN A 29 -5.95 10.61 -13.71
N ALA A 30 -6.70 9.99 -14.62
CA ALA A 30 -7.09 8.59 -14.50
C ALA A 30 -5.92 7.63 -14.76
N GLY A 31 -4.83 8.10 -15.35
CA GLY A 31 -3.70 7.28 -15.75
C GLY A 31 -4.00 6.31 -16.89
N LEU A 32 -5.04 6.56 -17.70
CA LEU A 32 -5.41 5.66 -18.79
C LEU A 32 -4.33 5.69 -19.89
N ARG A 33 -3.69 4.56 -20.20
CA ARG A 33 -2.67 4.45 -21.25
C ARG A 33 -3.27 4.02 -22.60
N THR A 34 -4.04 2.95 -22.60
CA THR A 34 -4.70 2.44 -23.81
C THR A 34 -6.12 2.06 -23.45
N GLY A 35 -7.12 2.59 -24.17
CA GLY A 35 -8.51 2.31 -23.84
C GLY A 35 -9.51 3.30 -24.43
N ARG A 36 -10.56 3.59 -23.66
CA ARG A 36 -11.72 4.39 -24.07
C ARG A 36 -12.16 5.36 -22.98
N VAL A 37 -12.64 6.52 -23.42
CA VAL A 37 -13.37 7.48 -22.58
C VAL A 37 -14.81 7.55 -23.09
N HIS A 38 -15.75 7.33 -22.20
CA HIS A 38 -17.18 7.48 -22.45
C HIS A 38 -17.66 8.78 -21.82
N LEU A 39 -18.40 9.58 -22.60
CA LEU A 39 -19.08 10.79 -22.16
C LEU A 39 -20.57 10.60 -22.34
N GLN A 40 -21.36 11.04 -21.39
CA GLN A 40 -22.81 11.06 -21.48
C GLN A 40 -23.37 12.38 -20.94
N SER A 41 -24.20 13.03 -21.74
CA SER A 41 -25.01 14.16 -21.31
C SER A 41 -26.07 13.70 -20.31
N LEU A 42 -26.17 14.44 -19.21
CA LEU A 42 -27.22 14.27 -18.20
C LEU A 42 -28.37 15.26 -18.41
N HIS A 43 -28.27 16.11 -19.43
CA HIS A 43 -29.20 17.19 -19.72
C HIS A 43 -29.88 16.91 -21.06
N THR A 44 -31.20 17.06 -21.09
CA THR A 44 -32.01 16.88 -22.31
C THR A 44 -31.82 17.98 -23.35
N THR A 45 -31.08 19.04 -23.02
CA THR A 45 -30.80 20.20 -23.87
C THR A 45 -29.30 20.43 -24.09
N VAL A 46 -28.47 19.41 -23.83
CA VAL A 46 -27.03 19.44 -24.16
C VAL A 46 -26.71 18.27 -25.07
N GLY A 47 -26.14 18.57 -26.23
CA GLY A 47 -25.64 17.58 -27.19
C GLY A 47 -24.13 17.45 -27.13
N LEU A 48 -23.60 16.33 -27.62
CA LEU A 48 -22.16 16.06 -27.74
C LEU A 48 -21.80 15.81 -29.21
N CYS A 49 -20.67 16.33 -29.67
CA CYS A 49 -20.15 16.06 -31.00
C CYS A 49 -18.62 16.13 -31.07
N VAL A 50 -18.04 15.58 -32.15
CA VAL A 50 -16.61 15.72 -32.49
C VAL A 50 -16.53 16.39 -33.85
N ASN A 51 -15.91 17.56 -33.92
CA ASN A 51 -15.78 18.33 -35.15
C ASN A 51 -14.60 19.32 -35.10
N GLU A 52 -14.46 20.17 -36.10
CA GLU A 52 -13.43 21.21 -36.14
C GLU A 52 -13.75 22.39 -35.22
N ASN A 53 -12.74 22.87 -34.48
CA ASN A 53 -12.83 24.09 -33.67
C ASN A 53 -12.57 25.32 -34.53
N GLU A 54 -13.53 25.66 -35.38
CA GLU A 54 -13.48 26.84 -36.25
C GLU A 54 -14.73 27.71 -35.99
N PRO A 55 -14.57 28.99 -35.61
CA PRO A 55 -15.70 29.83 -35.19
C PRO A 55 -16.79 30.07 -36.24
N LEU A 56 -16.46 30.10 -37.53
CA LEU A 56 -17.46 30.27 -38.60
C LEU A 56 -18.25 28.98 -38.80
N LEU A 57 -17.62 27.81 -38.69
CA LEU A 57 -18.32 26.53 -38.71
C LEU A 57 -19.33 26.42 -37.56
N HIS A 58 -18.98 26.91 -36.36
CA HIS A 58 -19.90 26.93 -35.22
C HIS A 58 -21.12 27.81 -35.51
N ARG A 59 -20.92 28.97 -36.13
CA ARG A 59 -22.02 29.86 -36.57
C ARG A 59 -22.88 29.24 -37.67
N ASP A 60 -22.27 28.54 -38.62
CA ASP A 60 -23.02 27.83 -39.67
C ASP A 60 -23.91 26.74 -39.08
N PHE A 61 -23.42 26.03 -38.05
CA PHE A 61 -24.19 25.03 -37.33
C PHE A 61 -25.32 25.65 -36.51
N GLU A 62 -25.07 26.74 -35.80
CA GLU A 62 -26.10 27.48 -35.07
C GLU A 62 -27.21 27.97 -36.02
N ALA A 63 -26.85 28.56 -37.16
CA ALA A 63 -27.80 28.97 -38.20
C ALA A 63 -28.55 27.79 -38.82
N MET A 64 -27.95 26.60 -38.88
CA MET A 64 -28.65 25.38 -39.29
C MET A 64 -29.68 24.95 -38.24
N LEU A 65 -29.32 24.93 -36.96
CA LEU A 65 -30.24 24.58 -35.88
C LEU A 65 -31.43 25.55 -35.81
N GLU A 66 -31.19 26.85 -36.00
CA GLU A 66 -32.25 27.85 -36.03
C GLU A 66 -33.24 27.64 -37.19
N ARG A 67 -32.77 27.12 -38.34
CA ARG A 67 -33.66 26.78 -39.46
C ARG A 67 -34.46 25.50 -39.24
N ILE A 68 -33.87 24.50 -38.57
CA ILE A 68 -34.51 23.19 -38.38
C ILE A 68 -35.50 23.23 -37.21
N ALA A 69 -35.11 23.84 -36.10
CA ALA A 69 -35.90 23.97 -34.89
C ALA A 69 -35.72 25.38 -34.31
N PRO A 70 -36.45 26.39 -34.84
CA PRO A 70 -36.34 27.79 -34.42
C PRO A 70 -36.75 27.98 -32.96
N ILE A 71 -36.12 28.92 -32.23
CA ILE A 71 -36.42 29.16 -30.80
C ILE A 71 -37.90 29.56 -30.62
N GLY A 72 -38.42 30.39 -31.52
CA GLY A 72 -39.77 30.95 -31.43
C GLY A 72 -40.87 30.13 -32.13
N ALA A 73 -40.60 28.90 -32.57
CA ALA A 73 -41.64 28.06 -33.15
C ALA A 73 -42.60 27.54 -32.07
N GLY A 74 -43.85 27.24 -32.46
CA GLY A 74 -44.86 26.71 -31.52
C GLY A 74 -44.65 25.22 -31.27
N TYR A 75 -43.94 24.87 -30.19
CA TYR A 75 -43.76 23.47 -29.78
C TYR A 75 -44.84 23.06 -28.79
N GLU A 76 -45.46 21.89 -29.00
CA GLU A 76 -46.44 21.36 -28.04
C GLU A 76 -45.85 21.09 -26.65
N HIS A 77 -44.53 20.86 -26.57
CA HIS A 77 -43.79 20.71 -25.32
C HIS A 77 -43.93 21.94 -24.39
N ASP A 78 -44.09 23.12 -25.00
CA ASP A 78 -44.17 24.40 -24.31
C ASP A 78 -45.61 24.78 -23.91
N ASP A 79 -46.59 23.94 -24.27
CA ASP A 79 -47.97 24.09 -23.81
C ASP A 79 -48.17 23.45 -22.44
N PHE A 80 -47.88 24.23 -21.40
CA PHE A 80 -48.00 23.81 -20.01
C PHE A 80 -49.45 23.54 -19.55
N THR A 81 -50.47 23.94 -20.33
CA THR A 81 -51.86 23.61 -20.00
C THR A 81 -52.20 22.15 -20.28
N ARG A 82 -51.40 21.48 -21.11
CA ARG A 82 -51.59 20.10 -21.56
C ARG A 82 -50.66 19.10 -20.89
N ARG A 83 -49.66 19.57 -20.12
CA ARG A 83 -48.69 18.75 -19.40
C ARG A 83 -49.10 18.59 -17.92
N PHE A 84 -48.80 17.44 -17.33
CA PHE A 84 -49.04 17.13 -15.92
C PHE A 84 -47.71 17.11 -15.15
N ASP A 85 -47.71 17.44 -13.85
CA ASP A 85 -46.53 17.47 -12.97
C ASP A 85 -45.38 18.38 -13.44
N ILE A 86 -45.71 19.61 -13.84
CA ILE A 86 -44.72 20.62 -14.27
C ILE A 86 -44.24 21.44 -13.06
N ALA A 87 -42.92 21.66 -12.96
CA ALA A 87 -42.37 22.58 -11.97
C ALA A 87 -42.85 24.01 -12.23
N VAL A 88 -42.97 24.81 -11.16
CA VAL A 88 -43.47 26.20 -11.25
C VAL A 88 -42.56 27.09 -12.11
N ASP A 89 -41.30 26.71 -12.26
CA ASP A 89 -40.23 27.40 -12.97
C ASP A 89 -39.76 26.68 -14.23
N GLU A 90 -40.57 25.77 -14.80
CA GLU A 90 -40.22 25.06 -16.03
C GLU A 90 -39.96 26.04 -17.20
N PRO A 91 -38.79 25.96 -17.87
CA PRO A 91 -38.46 26.82 -18.99
C PRO A 91 -39.23 26.44 -20.27
N VAL A 92 -39.53 27.43 -21.09
CA VAL A 92 -40.02 27.24 -22.46
C VAL A 92 -38.83 26.92 -23.37
N ASN A 93 -38.58 25.63 -23.60
CA ASN A 93 -37.37 25.15 -24.27
C ASN A 93 -37.61 23.98 -25.24
N GLY A 94 -38.84 23.82 -25.78
CA GLY A 94 -39.17 22.76 -26.73
C GLY A 94 -38.23 22.71 -27.95
N HIS A 95 -37.79 23.89 -28.43
CA HIS A 95 -36.77 23.99 -29.48
C HIS A 95 -35.46 23.28 -29.12
N ALA A 96 -34.98 23.43 -27.88
CA ALA A 96 -33.71 22.87 -27.42
C ALA A 96 -33.77 21.34 -27.35
N HIS A 97 -34.90 20.79 -26.90
CA HIS A 97 -35.16 19.34 -26.97
C HIS A 97 -35.14 18.82 -28.41
N CYS A 98 -35.81 19.51 -29.34
CA CYS A 98 -35.80 19.13 -30.76
C CYS A 98 -34.39 19.20 -31.37
N ARG A 99 -33.61 20.23 -31.04
CA ARG A 99 -32.21 20.37 -31.47
C ARG A 99 -31.32 19.27 -30.89
N GLN A 100 -31.53 18.89 -29.63
CA GLN A 100 -30.73 17.86 -28.98
C GLN A 100 -30.86 16.51 -29.68
N LEU A 101 -32.03 16.19 -30.23
CA LEU A 101 -32.25 14.95 -31.01
C LEU A 101 -31.39 14.86 -32.28
N LEU A 102 -30.81 15.97 -32.75
CA LEU A 102 -29.90 16.01 -33.91
C LEU A 102 -28.43 15.77 -33.51
N LEU A 103 -28.15 15.75 -32.21
CA LEU A 103 -26.82 15.58 -31.64
C LEU A 103 -26.76 14.28 -30.84
N SER A 104 -25.54 13.82 -30.56
CA SER A 104 -25.38 12.62 -29.74
C SER A 104 -25.54 12.95 -28.26
N ALA A 105 -26.29 12.14 -27.53
CA ALA A 105 -26.35 12.24 -26.07
C ALA A 105 -25.09 11.65 -25.39
N PHE A 106 -24.30 10.87 -26.12
CA PHE A 106 -23.10 10.22 -25.62
C PHE A 106 -22.00 10.16 -26.68
N LEU A 107 -20.74 10.08 -26.26
CA LEU A 107 -19.59 9.87 -27.13
C LEU A 107 -18.65 8.84 -26.52
N THR A 108 -17.95 8.10 -27.38
CA THR A 108 -16.83 7.23 -26.97
C THR A 108 -15.60 7.63 -27.75
N LEU A 109 -14.52 7.97 -27.05
CA LEU A 109 -13.24 8.40 -27.59
C LEU A 109 -12.19 7.33 -27.31
N LEU A 110 -11.30 7.07 -28.25
CA LEU A 110 -10.18 6.14 -28.05
C LEU A 110 -8.99 6.84 -27.40
N VAL A 111 -8.21 6.09 -26.63
CA VAL A 111 -6.96 6.53 -26.01
C VAL A 111 -5.85 5.55 -26.38
N GLU A 112 -4.74 6.08 -26.88
CA GLU A 112 -3.51 5.33 -27.17
C GLU A 112 -2.31 6.12 -26.62
N GLU A 113 -1.38 5.42 -25.97
CA GLU A 113 -0.19 6.01 -25.33
C GLU A 113 -0.50 7.20 -24.40
N GLY A 114 -1.66 7.16 -23.73
CA GLY A 114 -2.15 8.20 -22.82
C GLY A 114 -2.69 9.45 -23.50
N GLN A 115 -2.88 9.43 -24.82
CA GLN A 115 -3.40 10.54 -25.62
C GLN A 115 -4.75 10.18 -26.25
N LEU A 116 -5.65 11.17 -26.36
CA LEU A 116 -6.88 11.01 -27.12
C LEU A 116 -6.54 10.80 -28.61
N VAL A 117 -7.09 9.76 -29.21
CA VAL A 117 -6.98 9.51 -30.65
C VAL A 117 -8.00 10.39 -31.36
N LEU A 118 -7.55 11.55 -31.82
CA LEU A 118 -8.32 12.52 -32.59
C LEU A 118 -7.60 12.81 -33.90
N GLY A 119 -8.37 13.06 -34.97
CA GLY A 119 -7.82 13.59 -36.22
C GLY A 119 -7.19 14.97 -36.03
N ARG A 120 -6.35 15.40 -36.97
CA ARG A 120 -5.54 16.63 -36.91
C ARG A 120 -6.29 17.90 -36.48
N TRP A 121 -7.56 17.99 -36.82
CA TRP A 121 -8.41 19.17 -36.57
C TRP A 121 -9.63 18.85 -35.71
N GLN A 122 -9.71 17.66 -35.12
CA GLN A 122 -10.87 17.26 -34.32
C GLN A 122 -10.75 17.74 -32.88
N SER A 123 -11.81 18.39 -32.42
CA SER A 123 -12.11 18.74 -31.02
C SER A 123 -13.42 18.08 -30.59
N VAL A 124 -13.57 17.90 -29.29
CA VAL A 124 -14.77 17.33 -28.65
C VAL A 124 -15.57 18.46 -28.02
N PHE A 125 -16.84 18.58 -28.37
CA PHE A 125 -17.70 19.65 -27.90
C PHE A 125 -18.87 19.14 -27.08
N ALA A 126 -19.22 19.92 -26.04
CA ALA A 126 -20.59 19.98 -25.56
C ALA A 126 -21.29 21.21 -26.17
N VAL A 127 -22.47 20.99 -26.73
CA VAL A 127 -23.28 22.02 -27.36
C VAL A 127 -24.44 22.31 -26.43
N GLU A 128 -24.43 23.48 -25.81
CA GLU A 128 -25.56 24.04 -25.09
C GLU A 128 -26.63 24.48 -26.08
N LEU A 129 -27.90 24.24 -25.75
CA LEU A 129 -29.05 24.57 -26.60
C LEU A 129 -30.14 25.36 -25.86
N ASP A 130 -29.97 25.56 -24.54
CA ASP A 130 -30.92 26.22 -23.64
C ASP A 130 -30.15 26.98 -22.53
N GLY A 131 -29.07 27.65 -22.92
CA GLY A 131 -28.20 28.42 -22.03
C GLY A 131 -28.69 29.85 -21.78
N PRO A 132 -28.04 30.61 -20.88
CA PRO A 132 -26.86 30.23 -20.08
C PRO A 132 -27.23 29.39 -18.85
N ARG A 133 -26.50 28.28 -18.61
CA ARG A 133 -26.70 27.39 -17.46
C ARG A 133 -25.41 26.75 -16.97
N HIS A 134 -25.46 26.20 -15.76
CA HIS A 134 -24.43 25.27 -15.28
C HIS A 134 -24.81 23.85 -15.68
N ARG A 135 -23.87 23.13 -16.30
CA ARG A 135 -24.07 21.79 -16.86
C ARG A 135 -23.07 20.81 -16.30
N GLU A 136 -23.44 19.55 -16.38
CA GLU A 136 -22.58 18.42 -16.02
C GLU A 136 -22.74 17.28 -17.02
N LEU A 137 -21.63 16.59 -17.29
CA LEU A 137 -21.59 15.34 -18.04
C LEU A 137 -21.11 14.21 -17.13
N ALA A 138 -21.64 13.01 -17.34
CA ALA A 138 -21.01 11.81 -16.83
C ALA A 138 -19.81 11.44 -17.70
N LEU A 139 -18.68 11.14 -17.07
CA LEU A 139 -17.49 10.61 -17.71
C LEU A 139 -17.13 9.27 -17.07
N GLN A 140 -16.87 8.28 -17.91
CA GLN A 140 -16.33 6.99 -17.51
C GLN A 140 -15.12 6.64 -18.36
N VAL A 141 -14.11 6.04 -17.74
CA VAL A 141 -12.90 5.57 -18.41
C VAL A 141 -12.81 4.06 -18.30
N GLU A 142 -12.38 3.41 -19.38
CA GLU A 142 -12.21 1.96 -19.47
C GLU A 142 -10.92 1.64 -20.23
N GLY A 143 -10.13 0.67 -19.76
CA GLY A 143 -8.96 0.17 -20.48
C GLY A 143 -7.79 -0.18 -19.59
N GLU A 144 -6.60 -0.16 -20.17
CA GLU A 144 -5.33 -0.34 -19.48
C GLU A 144 -4.92 0.98 -18.83
N PHE A 145 -5.10 1.03 -17.52
CA PHE A 145 -4.60 2.12 -16.70
C PHE A 145 -3.15 1.83 -16.33
N ALA A 146 -2.31 2.86 -16.36
CA ALA A 146 -1.18 2.92 -15.45
C ALA A 146 -1.75 2.61 -14.06
N ARG A 147 -1.25 1.55 -13.41
CA ARG A 147 -1.67 1.19 -12.05
C ARG A 147 -1.76 2.46 -11.22
N PRO A 148 -2.81 2.65 -10.40
CA PRO A 148 -2.88 3.82 -9.55
C PRO A 148 -1.57 3.84 -8.79
N LEU A 149 -0.76 4.86 -9.06
CA LEU A 149 0.43 5.15 -8.31
C LEU A 149 -0.08 5.32 -6.88
N SER A 150 0.01 4.27 -6.09
CA SER A 150 0.02 4.36 -4.65
C SER A 150 1.32 5.07 -4.27
N ARG A 151 1.57 6.30 -4.75
CA ARG A 151 2.94 6.78 -4.98
C ARG A 151 3.81 5.60 -5.43
N GLU A 152 3.70 5.09 -6.67
CA GLU A 152 4.92 4.42 -7.18
C GLU A 152 5.91 5.56 -7.39
N VAL A 153 6.61 5.84 -6.29
CA VAL A 153 7.96 6.32 -6.34
C VAL A 153 8.64 5.41 -7.39
N PRO A 154 9.18 5.98 -8.49
CA PRO A 154 9.78 5.20 -9.58
C PRO A 154 10.75 4.22 -8.94
N GLU A 155 10.60 2.90 -9.15
CA GLU A 155 11.37 1.87 -8.42
C GLU A 155 11.64 2.29 -6.97
N SER A 156 10.62 2.32 -6.10
CA SER A 156 10.58 3.17 -4.89
C SER A 156 11.94 3.63 -4.41
N LEU A 157 12.33 4.91 -4.48
CA LEU A 157 13.68 5.48 -4.21
C LEU A 157 14.59 4.65 -3.27
N VAL A 158 14.02 3.99 -2.25
CA VAL A 158 14.60 2.85 -1.52
C VAL A 158 15.25 1.77 -2.40
N GLU A 159 14.57 1.14 -3.36
CA GLU A 159 15.07 0.12 -4.30
C GLU A 159 16.18 0.69 -5.21
N VAL A 160 16.02 1.92 -5.72
CA VAL A 160 17.11 2.61 -6.42
C VAL A 160 18.32 2.76 -5.49
N GLU A 161 18.11 3.18 -4.25
CA GLU A 161 19.19 3.38 -3.29
C GLU A 161 19.80 2.06 -2.81
N LEU A 162 19.01 1.01 -2.57
CA LEU A 162 19.49 -0.34 -2.29
C LEU A 162 20.36 -0.84 -3.44
N THR A 163 19.89 -0.70 -4.67
CA THR A 163 20.66 -1.07 -5.87
C THR A 163 21.96 -0.27 -5.93
N ARG A 164 21.90 1.05 -5.70
CA ARG A 164 23.08 1.92 -5.65
C ARG A 164 24.09 1.45 -4.61
N GLN A 165 23.64 1.15 -3.41
CA GLN A 165 24.48 0.64 -2.33
C GLN A 165 25.12 -0.71 -2.70
N LEU A 166 24.38 -1.62 -3.32
CA LEU A 166 24.91 -2.94 -3.73
C LEU A 166 25.82 -2.90 -4.97
N MET A 167 25.76 -1.84 -5.78
CA MET A 167 26.66 -1.67 -6.93
C MET A 167 28.06 -1.20 -6.53
N VAL A 168 28.17 -0.47 -5.41
CA VAL A 168 29.46 0.04 -4.92
C VAL A 168 30.14 -0.88 -3.91
N ASP A 169 29.46 -1.96 -3.51
CA ASP A 169 30.00 -2.96 -2.59
C ASP A 169 30.99 -3.90 -3.29
N PRO A 170 32.00 -4.41 -2.58
CA PRO A 170 32.86 -5.46 -3.10
C PRO A 170 32.03 -6.70 -3.48
N GLU A 171 32.28 -7.26 -4.66
CA GLU A 171 31.54 -8.42 -5.19
C GLU A 171 31.40 -9.60 -4.20
N PRO A 172 32.42 -9.96 -3.38
CA PRO A 172 32.31 -11.02 -2.38
C PRO A 172 31.15 -10.86 -1.37
N VAL A 173 30.78 -9.63 -1.02
CA VAL A 173 29.68 -9.35 -0.08
C VAL A 173 28.40 -8.93 -0.80
N ALA A 174 28.54 -8.25 -1.96
CA ALA A 174 27.40 -7.78 -2.74
C ALA A 174 26.55 -8.91 -3.31
N VAL A 175 27.17 -9.98 -3.83
CA VAL A 175 26.43 -11.09 -4.47
C VAL A 175 25.45 -11.80 -3.52
N PRO A 176 25.86 -12.23 -2.31
CA PRO A 176 24.94 -12.84 -1.35
C PRO A 176 23.77 -11.91 -0.97
N MET A 177 24.06 -10.63 -0.69
CA MET A 177 23.04 -9.67 -0.30
C MET A 177 22.07 -9.36 -1.45
N ARG A 178 22.59 -9.20 -2.67
CA ARG A 178 21.77 -8.98 -3.87
C ARG A 178 20.77 -10.11 -4.08
N ARG A 179 21.21 -11.37 -3.94
CA ARG A 179 20.31 -12.53 -4.04
C ARG A 179 19.18 -12.50 -3.01
N LEU A 180 19.47 -12.07 -1.79
CA LEU A 180 18.50 -11.97 -0.69
C LEU A 180 17.51 -10.82 -0.92
N VAL A 181 18.00 -9.66 -1.35
CA VAL A 181 17.17 -8.50 -1.71
C VAL A 181 16.26 -8.83 -2.91
N GLU A 182 16.80 -9.45 -3.97
CA GLU A 182 16.07 -9.90 -5.16
C GLU A 182 15.08 -11.04 -4.88
N ALA A 183 15.27 -11.81 -3.80
CA ALA A 183 14.28 -12.80 -3.36
C ALA A 183 12.96 -12.15 -2.90
N GLY A 184 12.89 -10.81 -2.89
CA GLY A 184 11.69 -10.03 -2.66
C GLY A 184 11.51 -9.69 -1.19
N GLY A 185 10.26 -9.53 -0.75
CA GLY A 185 9.89 -9.13 0.60
C GLY A 185 8.80 -8.05 0.59
N LYS A 186 8.01 -7.96 1.66
CA LYS A 186 6.91 -6.97 1.75
C LYS A 186 7.39 -5.53 1.95
N ARG A 187 8.70 -5.30 2.14
CA ARG A 187 9.35 -4.00 2.39
C ARG A 187 8.61 -3.11 3.40
N LEU A 188 8.08 -3.72 4.47
CA LEU A 188 7.26 -3.00 5.46
C LEU A 188 8.07 -1.96 6.24
N ARG A 189 9.29 -2.30 6.68
CA ARG A 189 10.15 -1.39 7.46
C ARG A 189 10.58 -0.16 6.65
N PRO A 190 11.07 -0.29 5.39
CA PRO A 190 11.34 0.86 4.53
C PRO A 190 10.11 1.73 4.29
N LYS A 191 8.96 1.10 4.04
CA LYS A 191 7.70 1.83 3.85
C LYS A 191 7.33 2.65 5.09
N LEU A 192 7.53 2.12 6.29
CA LEU A 192 7.30 2.85 7.53
C LEU A 192 8.25 4.05 7.69
N VAL A 193 9.54 3.90 7.38
CA VAL A 193 10.50 5.02 7.36
C VAL A 193 10.02 6.10 6.40
N GLN A 194 9.69 5.74 5.16
CA GLN A 194 9.26 6.70 4.14
C GLN A 194 7.96 7.43 4.51
N LEU A 195 6.97 6.71 5.06
CA LEU A 195 5.72 7.32 5.49
C LEU A 195 5.96 8.30 6.63
N THR A 196 6.72 7.89 7.64
CA THR A 196 6.94 8.71 8.84
C THR A 196 7.88 9.90 8.60
N ALA A 197 8.80 9.80 7.64
CA ALA A 197 9.64 10.91 7.18
C ALA A 197 8.87 12.00 6.43
N GLY A 198 7.60 11.77 6.08
CA GLY A 198 6.74 12.77 5.47
C GLY A 198 5.90 13.60 6.46
N ILE A 199 5.99 13.34 7.77
CA ILE A 199 5.12 13.96 8.78
C ILE A 199 5.68 15.29 9.29
N GLY A 200 6.99 15.38 9.50
CA GLY A 200 7.60 16.59 10.04
C GLY A 200 7.82 17.67 8.99
N PRO A 201 8.20 18.89 9.43
CA PRO A 201 8.41 20.04 8.55
C PRO A 201 9.57 19.85 7.56
N ARG A 202 10.52 18.95 7.84
CA ARG A 202 11.69 18.67 6.99
C ARG A 202 11.48 17.42 6.16
N ASN A 203 10.71 17.54 5.08
CA ASN A 203 10.49 16.43 4.15
C ASN A 203 11.56 16.39 3.05
N ASP A 204 12.44 15.39 3.11
CA ASP A 204 13.45 15.10 2.09
C ASP A 204 13.31 13.64 1.63
N PRO A 205 12.66 13.39 0.47
CA PRO A 205 12.43 12.03 -0.02
C PRO A 205 13.70 11.22 -0.32
N LEU A 206 14.81 11.88 -0.70
CA LEU A 206 16.06 11.19 -1.00
C LEU A 206 16.71 10.71 0.30
N ARG A 207 16.79 11.59 1.30
CA ARG A 207 17.31 11.21 2.63
C ARG A 207 16.44 10.17 3.33
N ALA A 208 15.12 10.26 3.14
CA ALA A 208 14.20 9.23 3.62
C ALA A 208 14.46 7.87 2.95
N ALA A 209 14.81 7.86 1.66
CA ALA A 209 15.17 6.64 0.94
C ALA A 209 16.53 6.06 1.38
N GLU A 210 17.54 6.90 1.62
CA GLU A 210 18.84 6.50 2.18
C GLU A 210 18.67 5.82 3.55
N LEU A 211 17.90 6.44 4.45
CA LEU A 211 17.59 5.87 5.76
C LEU A 211 16.81 4.56 5.63
N ALA A 212 15.79 4.52 4.77
CA ALA A 212 14.98 3.33 4.56
C ALA A 212 15.80 2.16 3.99
N ALA A 213 16.71 2.43 3.06
CA ALA A 213 17.64 1.45 2.52
C ALA A 213 18.61 0.94 3.60
N ALA A 214 19.15 1.83 4.45
CA ALA A 214 20.01 1.43 5.56
C ALA A 214 19.28 0.51 6.56
N VAL A 215 18.02 0.82 6.89
CA VAL A 215 17.16 -0.03 7.74
C VAL A 215 16.90 -1.40 7.10
N GLU A 216 16.67 -1.46 5.79
CA GLU A 216 16.48 -2.74 5.08
C GLU A 216 17.77 -3.55 4.98
N LEU A 217 18.93 -2.91 4.76
CA LEU A 217 20.23 -3.58 4.78
C LEU A 217 20.53 -4.15 6.17
N LEU A 218 20.25 -3.38 7.22
CA LEU A 218 20.36 -3.85 8.61
C LEU A 218 19.46 -5.09 8.84
N HIS A 219 18.20 -5.03 8.40
CA HIS A 219 17.29 -6.17 8.53
C HIS A 219 17.77 -7.40 7.75
N ASN A 220 18.27 -7.22 6.52
CA ASN A 220 18.79 -8.35 5.77
C ASN A 220 20.06 -8.95 6.40
N ALA A 221 20.88 -8.13 7.06
CA ALA A 221 22.01 -8.63 7.85
C ALA A 221 21.53 -9.54 9.00
N THR A 222 20.48 -9.15 9.73
CA THR A 222 19.90 -10.02 10.78
C THR A 222 19.41 -11.33 10.20
N LEU A 223 18.75 -11.31 9.03
CA LEU A 223 18.27 -12.54 8.37
C LEU A 223 19.40 -13.50 7.97
N ILE A 224 20.55 -12.98 7.51
CA ILE A 224 21.71 -13.80 7.15
C ILE A 224 22.27 -14.50 8.39
N HIS A 225 22.37 -13.78 9.51
CA HIS A 225 22.83 -14.36 10.78
C HIS A 225 21.80 -15.33 11.36
N ASP A 226 20.51 -15.00 11.35
CA ASP A 226 19.43 -15.89 11.79
C ASP A 226 19.42 -17.18 10.96
N ASP A 227 19.55 -17.10 9.63
CA ASP A 227 19.60 -18.28 8.76
C ASP A 227 20.76 -19.23 9.11
N TYR A 228 21.89 -18.69 9.56
CA TYR A 228 23.03 -19.48 10.03
C TYR A 228 22.77 -20.09 11.41
N VAL A 229 22.31 -19.30 12.38
CA VAL A 229 22.03 -19.75 13.76
C VAL A 229 20.89 -20.77 13.81
N ASP A 230 19.95 -20.66 12.88
CA ASP A 230 18.80 -21.54 12.73
C ASP A 230 19.09 -22.69 11.76
N GLU A 231 20.32 -22.85 11.25
CA GLU A 231 20.68 -23.89 10.27
C GLU A 231 19.70 -23.99 9.08
N SER A 232 19.12 -22.85 8.69
CA SER A 232 18.10 -22.78 7.64
C SER A 232 18.75 -23.00 6.28
N THR A 233 18.23 -23.96 5.51
CA THR A 233 18.77 -24.27 4.18
C THR A 233 18.20 -23.39 3.07
N HIS A 234 16.98 -22.87 3.26
CA HIS A 234 16.28 -22.08 2.25
C HIS A 234 15.53 -20.89 2.87
N ARG A 235 15.49 -19.77 2.15
CA ARG A 235 14.65 -18.60 2.43
C ARG A 235 14.00 -18.12 1.14
N ARG A 236 12.67 -17.96 1.17
CA ARG A 236 11.86 -17.51 0.01
C ARG A 236 12.14 -18.34 -1.27
N GLY A 237 12.29 -19.65 -1.11
CA GLY A 237 12.55 -20.59 -2.22
C GLY A 237 13.98 -20.55 -2.78
N ARG A 238 14.91 -19.81 -2.16
CA ARG A 238 16.33 -19.76 -2.55
C ARG A 238 17.22 -20.30 -1.42
N PRO A 239 18.37 -20.90 -1.73
CA PRO A 239 19.35 -21.29 -0.71
C PRO A 239 19.78 -20.09 0.14
N THR A 240 19.95 -20.29 1.45
CA THR A 240 20.51 -19.26 2.34
C THR A 240 21.99 -19.05 2.05
N VAL A 241 22.56 -17.93 2.53
CA VAL A 241 24.01 -17.65 2.35
C VAL A 241 24.85 -18.76 2.99
N ALA A 242 24.46 -19.24 4.19
CA ALA A 242 25.14 -20.33 4.87
C ALA A 242 25.10 -21.64 4.06
N ALA A 243 23.95 -21.98 3.46
CA ALA A 243 23.80 -23.18 2.65
C ALA A 243 24.55 -23.10 1.31
N ALA A 244 24.61 -21.92 0.69
CA ALA A 244 25.23 -21.73 -0.62
C ALA A 244 26.74 -21.52 -0.56
N GLU A 245 27.23 -20.81 0.47
CA GLU A 245 28.61 -20.30 0.51
C GLU A 245 29.35 -20.62 1.81
N GLY A 246 28.70 -21.32 2.74
CA GLY A 246 29.28 -21.78 3.99
C GLY A 246 29.08 -20.83 5.18
N PRO A 247 29.24 -21.36 6.41
CA PRO A 247 28.95 -20.62 7.64
C PRO A 247 29.89 -19.44 7.85
N GLU A 248 31.21 -19.57 7.58
CA GLU A 248 32.14 -18.44 7.77
C GLU A 248 31.79 -17.27 6.84
N ARG A 249 31.30 -17.59 5.64
CA ARG A 249 30.88 -16.57 4.67
C ARG A 249 29.60 -15.86 5.12
N ALA A 250 28.62 -16.59 5.65
CA ALA A 250 27.39 -16.00 6.16
C ALA A 250 27.65 -15.01 7.30
N ILE A 251 28.51 -15.38 8.26
CA ILE A 251 28.92 -14.50 9.38
C ILE A 251 29.55 -13.22 8.82
N ALA A 252 30.57 -13.35 7.96
CA ALA A 252 31.31 -12.22 7.42
C ALA A 252 30.43 -11.26 6.58
N VAL A 253 29.48 -11.79 5.80
CA VAL A 253 28.55 -10.97 5.02
C VAL A 253 27.59 -10.22 5.95
N GLY A 254 27.02 -10.90 6.95
CA GLY A 254 26.15 -10.23 7.93
C GLY A 254 26.88 -9.12 8.69
N ASP A 255 28.10 -9.38 9.16
CA ASP A 255 28.94 -8.40 9.85
C ASP A 255 29.25 -7.18 8.97
N TYR A 256 29.57 -7.41 7.70
CA TYR A 256 29.79 -6.35 6.73
C TYR A 256 28.57 -5.44 6.59
N TYR A 257 27.37 -6.02 6.47
CA TYR A 257 26.15 -5.23 6.30
C TYR A 257 25.68 -4.56 7.59
N PHE A 258 25.96 -5.12 8.77
CA PHE A 258 25.81 -4.38 10.03
C PHE A 258 26.71 -3.15 10.08
N ALA A 259 28.00 -3.29 9.75
CA ALA A 259 28.94 -2.17 9.73
C ALA A 259 28.54 -1.13 8.67
N LYS A 260 28.14 -1.58 7.48
CA LYS A 260 27.69 -0.70 6.39
C LYS A 260 26.42 0.06 6.75
N ALA A 261 25.38 -0.63 7.26
CA ALA A 261 24.14 0.02 7.65
C ALA A 261 24.40 1.06 8.75
N THR A 262 25.21 0.72 9.76
CA THR A 262 25.59 1.66 10.83
C THR A 262 26.32 2.90 10.29
N ARG A 263 27.24 2.72 9.34
CA ARG A 263 27.91 3.84 8.67
C ARG A 263 26.92 4.73 7.91
N LEU A 264 26.02 4.15 7.12
CA LEU A 264 24.99 4.90 6.37
C LEU A 264 24.07 5.68 7.31
N ILE A 265 23.68 5.07 8.44
CA ILE A 265 22.87 5.72 9.48
C ILE A 265 23.65 6.90 10.09
N ALA A 266 24.94 6.74 10.40
CA ALA A 266 25.77 7.81 10.95
C ALA A 266 25.97 8.97 9.95
N GLU A 267 26.10 8.67 8.66
CA GLU A 267 26.23 9.66 7.57
C GLU A 267 24.96 10.52 7.41
N MET A 268 23.81 10.08 7.95
CA MET A 268 22.63 10.94 8.06
C MET A 268 22.88 12.18 8.94
N GLY A 269 23.91 12.20 9.79
CA GLY A 269 24.23 13.38 10.60
C GLY A 269 23.12 13.81 11.56
N ASN A 270 22.22 12.90 11.93
CA ASN A 270 21.15 13.13 12.89
C ASN A 270 21.36 12.20 14.10
N PRO A 271 21.91 12.71 15.22
CA PRO A 271 22.24 11.90 16.39
C PRO A 271 21.05 11.15 16.99
N ALA A 272 19.84 11.71 16.89
CA ALA A 272 18.64 11.06 17.41
C ALA A 272 18.23 9.85 16.55
N VAL A 273 18.37 9.94 15.23
CA VAL A 273 18.18 8.81 14.32
C VAL A 273 19.23 7.72 14.61
N THR A 274 20.50 8.11 14.77
CA THR A 274 21.59 7.19 15.10
C THR A 274 21.34 6.47 16.42
N SER A 275 20.97 7.19 17.48
CA SER A 275 20.65 6.59 18.79
C SER A 275 19.49 5.61 18.69
N ALA A 276 18.39 6.00 18.05
CA ALA A 276 17.19 5.16 17.94
C ALA A 276 17.46 3.83 17.20
N LEU A 277 18.30 3.85 16.16
CA LEU A 277 18.66 2.64 15.41
C LEU A 277 19.74 1.82 16.11
N ALA A 278 20.68 2.46 16.81
CA ALA A 278 21.68 1.75 17.63
C ALA A 278 21.02 1.01 18.81
N GLU A 279 20.08 1.65 19.51
CA GLU A 279 19.28 1.03 20.58
C GLU A 279 18.48 -0.17 20.06
N ALA A 280 17.89 -0.07 18.87
CA ALA A 280 17.19 -1.19 18.26
C ALA A 280 18.15 -2.33 17.88
N LEU A 281 19.32 -2.01 17.34
CA LEU A 281 20.34 -3.02 17.01
C LEU A 281 20.82 -3.76 18.28
N GLU A 282 21.08 -3.02 19.37
CA GLU A 282 21.43 -3.61 20.66
C GLU A 282 20.31 -4.54 21.17
N ALA A 283 19.05 -4.10 21.09
CA ALA A 283 17.90 -4.91 21.50
C ALA A 283 17.74 -6.19 20.67
N ILE A 284 18.01 -6.15 19.36
CA ILE A 284 18.00 -7.33 18.48
C ILE A 284 19.07 -8.31 18.92
N CYS A 285 20.32 -7.86 19.06
CA CYS A 285 21.43 -8.71 19.45
C CYS A 285 21.22 -9.34 20.84
N ALA A 286 20.76 -8.56 21.82
CA ALA A 286 20.44 -9.08 23.16
C ALA A 286 19.32 -10.13 23.10
N SER A 287 18.28 -9.88 22.30
CA SER A 287 17.14 -10.82 22.17
C SER A 287 17.50 -12.09 21.41
N GLN A 288 18.44 -12.04 20.46
CA GLN A 288 18.95 -13.24 19.80
C GLN A 288 19.70 -14.14 20.80
N ILE A 289 20.44 -13.56 21.75
CA ILE A 289 21.09 -14.33 22.83
C ILE A 289 20.03 -14.98 23.73
N ASP A 290 19.01 -14.20 24.14
CA ASP A 290 17.90 -14.72 24.95
C ASP A 290 17.12 -15.83 24.22
N ASP A 291 16.85 -15.65 22.93
CA ASP A 291 16.16 -16.63 22.07
C ASP A 291 16.89 -17.98 22.04
N VAL A 292 18.22 -17.94 21.84
CA VAL A 292 19.05 -19.15 21.87
C VAL A 292 19.08 -19.79 23.27
N ALA A 293 19.17 -18.99 24.34
CA ALA A 293 19.17 -19.49 25.71
C ALA A 293 17.85 -20.14 26.13
N LEU A 294 16.73 -19.72 25.51
CA LEU A 294 15.40 -20.24 25.76
C LEU A 294 15.07 -21.49 24.90
N ARG A 295 15.92 -21.87 23.94
CA ARG A 295 15.67 -23.08 23.13
C ARG A 295 15.55 -24.31 24.01
N GLY A 296 14.43 -25.01 23.87
CA GLY A 296 14.13 -26.21 24.67
C GLY A 296 13.63 -25.95 26.08
N ALA A 297 13.46 -24.69 26.51
CA ALA A 297 12.78 -24.33 27.74
C ALA A 297 11.26 -24.44 27.57
N TYR A 298 10.76 -25.67 27.40
CA TYR A 298 9.34 -25.95 27.15
C TYR A 298 8.53 -26.20 28.43
N PRO A 299 7.23 -25.81 28.44
CA PRO A 299 6.52 -25.08 27.40
C PRO A 299 6.87 -23.58 27.32
N GLY A 300 7.73 -23.11 28.22
CA GLY A 300 8.11 -21.70 28.37
C GLY A 300 6.97 -20.86 28.94
N ASP A 301 7.13 -19.55 28.89
CA ASP A 301 6.14 -18.61 29.39
C ASP A 301 5.95 -17.41 28.45
N ARG A 302 4.78 -16.78 28.58
CA ARG A 302 4.37 -15.64 27.75
C ARG A 302 5.29 -14.43 27.91
N GLU A 303 5.83 -14.18 29.09
CA GLU A 303 6.68 -13.01 29.35
C GLU A 303 8.04 -13.17 28.64
N SER A 304 8.65 -14.35 28.75
CA SER A 304 9.89 -14.70 28.05
C SER A 304 9.71 -14.60 26.53
N TYR A 305 8.61 -15.15 25.98
CA TYR A 305 8.27 -15.00 24.56
C TYR A 305 8.16 -13.53 24.14
N LEU A 306 7.37 -12.73 24.86
CA LEU A 306 7.15 -11.33 24.49
C LEU A 306 8.42 -10.50 24.56
N ARG A 307 9.34 -10.81 25.48
CA ARG A 307 10.64 -10.15 25.58
C ARG A 307 11.47 -10.39 24.31
N VAL A 308 11.59 -11.65 23.89
CA VAL A 308 12.30 -12.03 22.67
C VAL A 308 11.67 -11.36 21.45
N VAL A 309 10.36 -11.46 21.28
CA VAL A 309 9.65 -10.86 20.13
C VAL A 309 9.82 -9.34 20.08
N ARG A 310 9.71 -8.68 21.23
CA ARG A 310 9.87 -7.21 21.30
C ARG A 310 11.25 -6.78 20.86
N GLY A 311 12.31 -7.43 21.32
CA GLY A 311 13.66 -7.01 20.94
C GLY A 311 14.13 -7.56 19.58
N LYS A 312 13.78 -8.80 19.20
CA LYS A 312 14.18 -9.41 17.90
C LYS A 312 13.43 -8.81 16.71
N THR A 313 12.12 -8.56 16.85
CA THR A 313 11.27 -8.12 15.74
C THR A 313 10.75 -6.70 15.92
N ALA A 314 10.13 -6.39 17.07
CA ALA A 314 9.39 -5.15 17.25
C ALA A 314 10.29 -3.90 17.34
N SER A 315 11.47 -4.02 17.95
CA SER A 315 12.46 -2.96 18.10
C SER A 315 12.79 -2.26 16.78
N LEU A 316 12.98 -3.03 15.70
CA LEU A 316 13.30 -2.47 14.38
C LEU A 316 12.09 -1.83 13.70
N PHE A 317 10.88 -2.32 13.96
CA PHE A 317 9.65 -1.63 13.53
C PHE A 317 9.47 -0.30 14.26
N ALA A 318 9.68 -0.29 15.57
CA ALA A 318 9.64 0.91 16.40
C ALA A 318 10.69 1.94 15.95
N ALA A 319 11.92 1.51 15.73
CA ALA A 319 13.00 2.36 15.25
C ALA A 319 12.77 2.83 13.80
N ALA A 320 12.21 2.01 12.91
CA ALA A 320 11.84 2.44 11.57
C ALA A 320 10.81 3.59 11.60
N CYS A 321 9.77 3.48 12.42
CA CYS A 321 8.75 4.53 12.56
C CYS A 321 9.32 5.79 13.23
N ALA A 322 10.12 5.62 14.29
CA ALA A 322 10.70 6.74 15.03
C ALA A 322 11.77 7.47 14.20
N SER A 323 12.62 6.75 13.48
CA SER A 323 13.73 7.32 12.72
C SER A 323 13.26 8.17 11.53
N GLY A 324 12.20 7.75 10.81
CA GLY A 324 11.61 8.59 9.77
C GLY A 324 11.04 9.90 10.36
N ALA A 325 10.26 9.80 11.44
CA ALA A 325 9.73 10.98 12.13
C ALA A 325 10.83 11.92 12.63
N LEU A 326 11.89 11.38 13.24
CA LEU A 326 13.07 12.12 13.71
C LEU A 326 13.83 12.79 12.56
N LEU A 327 13.99 12.10 11.43
CA LEU A 327 14.63 12.65 10.24
C LEU A 327 13.86 13.87 9.71
N SER A 328 12.53 13.83 9.80
CA SER A 328 11.65 14.90 9.36
C SER A 328 11.47 16.05 10.37
N GLU A 329 12.10 15.96 11.54
CA GLU A 329 11.94 16.91 12.66
C GLU A 329 10.49 17.01 13.18
N ALA A 330 9.76 15.89 13.16
CA ALA A 330 8.45 15.81 13.79
C ALA A 330 8.54 16.07 15.30
N SER A 331 7.42 16.47 15.91
CA SER A 331 7.37 16.77 17.34
C SER A 331 7.71 15.54 18.21
N PRO A 332 8.25 15.74 19.43
CA PRO A 332 8.55 14.63 20.34
C PRO A 332 7.34 13.72 20.64
N ASP A 333 6.14 14.29 20.73
CA ASP A 333 4.91 13.53 20.95
C ASP A 333 4.58 12.61 19.77
N VAL A 334 4.72 13.11 18.54
CA VAL A 334 4.56 12.32 17.30
C VAL A 334 5.61 11.21 17.23
N VAL A 335 6.88 11.52 17.49
CA VAL A 335 7.97 10.52 17.51
C VAL A 335 7.68 9.43 18.56
N GLY A 336 7.23 9.81 19.75
CA GLY A 336 6.87 8.89 20.82
C GLY A 336 5.70 7.98 20.46
N ALA A 337 4.63 8.54 19.87
CA ALA A 337 3.47 7.78 19.40
C ALA A 337 3.85 6.80 18.28
N LEU A 338 4.65 7.24 17.30
CA LEU A 338 5.11 6.39 16.20
C LEU A 338 6.05 5.27 16.66
N ARG A 339 6.88 5.52 17.68
CA ARG A 339 7.70 4.48 18.31
C ARG A 339 6.82 3.40 18.93
N ARG A 340 5.82 3.77 19.74
CA ARG A 340 4.88 2.82 20.37
C ARG A 340 4.01 2.09 19.35
N TYR A 341 3.54 2.81 18.33
CA TYR A 341 2.86 2.21 17.18
C TYR A 341 3.71 1.12 16.51
N GLY A 342 4.99 1.41 16.23
CA GLY A 342 5.89 0.45 15.60
C GLY A 342 6.19 -0.77 16.49
N ASP A 343 6.35 -0.58 17.80
CA ASP A 343 6.54 -1.68 18.76
C ASP A 343 5.33 -2.63 18.80
N LEU A 344 4.12 -2.07 18.91
CA LEU A 344 2.87 -2.83 18.94
C LEU A 344 2.64 -3.56 17.60
N LEU A 345 2.85 -2.86 16.49
CA LEU A 345 2.76 -3.43 15.14
C LEU A 345 3.75 -4.58 14.95
N GLY A 346 5.02 -4.39 15.31
CA GLY A 346 6.05 -5.40 15.14
C GLY A 346 5.81 -6.64 16.01
N THR A 347 5.30 -6.45 17.24
CA THR A 347 4.89 -7.55 18.12
C THR A 347 3.73 -8.34 17.50
N ALA A 348 2.66 -7.65 17.07
CA ALA A 348 1.51 -8.29 16.42
C ALA A 348 1.91 -9.02 15.12
N PHE A 349 2.83 -8.43 14.35
CA PHE A 349 3.33 -9.00 13.11
C PHE A 349 4.07 -10.33 13.35
N GLN A 350 4.88 -10.43 14.39
CA GLN A 350 5.56 -11.68 14.74
C GLN A 350 4.57 -12.73 15.25
N MET A 351 3.61 -12.34 16.11
CA MET A 351 2.57 -13.25 16.57
C MET A 351 1.78 -13.86 15.42
N ALA A 352 1.48 -13.06 14.38
CA ALA A 352 0.84 -13.55 13.17
C ALA A 352 1.76 -14.44 12.31
N ASP A 353 3.08 -14.19 12.30
CA ASP A 353 4.08 -15.01 11.62
C ASP A 353 4.15 -16.41 12.25
N ASP A 354 4.25 -16.49 13.58
CA ASP A 354 4.34 -17.76 14.32
C ASP A 354 3.08 -18.63 14.12
N MET A 355 1.91 -18.02 13.89
CA MET A 355 0.69 -18.76 13.56
C MET A 355 0.77 -19.44 12.18
N VAL A 356 1.49 -18.84 11.22
CA VAL A 356 1.63 -19.39 9.86
C VAL A 356 2.39 -20.71 9.89
N ASP A 357 3.31 -20.90 10.83
CA ASP A 357 4.08 -22.15 10.94
C ASP A 357 3.21 -23.38 11.31
N PHE A 358 1.98 -23.16 11.78
CA PHE A 358 0.97 -24.20 12.04
C PHE A 358 -0.06 -24.34 10.91
N SER A 359 0.02 -23.51 9.87
CA SER A 359 -0.87 -23.60 8.71
C SER A 359 -0.32 -24.54 7.63
N PRO A 360 -1.16 -25.42 7.02
CA PRO A 360 -0.76 -26.24 5.88
C PRO A 360 -0.32 -25.43 4.64
N SER A 361 -0.66 -24.14 4.58
CA SER A 361 -0.39 -23.24 3.44
C SER A 361 0.93 -22.47 3.50
N SER A 362 1.77 -22.72 4.51
CA SER A 362 2.96 -21.88 4.80
C SER A 362 4.12 -22.01 3.81
N GLY A 363 4.15 -23.06 2.98
CA GLY A 363 5.22 -23.29 2.00
C GLY A 363 6.60 -23.61 2.60
N LYS A 364 6.73 -23.66 3.93
CA LYS A 364 7.90 -24.18 4.67
C LYS A 364 7.72 -25.68 4.96
N PRO A 365 8.79 -26.44 5.24
CA PRO A 365 8.65 -27.75 5.88
C PRO A 365 7.88 -27.58 7.19
N VAL A 366 6.76 -28.30 7.33
CA VAL A 366 5.87 -28.17 8.50
C VAL A 366 6.65 -28.41 9.79
N GLY A 367 6.58 -27.46 10.73
CA GLY A 367 7.13 -27.58 12.08
C GLY A 367 8.65 -27.50 12.22
N LEU A 368 9.34 -26.74 11.35
CA LEU A 368 10.78 -26.45 11.54
C LEU A 368 11.05 -25.82 12.92
N ASP A 369 10.29 -24.80 13.29
CA ASP A 369 10.39 -24.10 14.57
C ASP A 369 10.15 -25.04 15.77
N ILE A 370 9.22 -25.99 15.62
CA ILE A 370 8.97 -27.04 16.61
C ILE A 370 10.21 -27.93 16.77
N ARG A 371 10.83 -28.38 15.66
CA ARG A 371 12.05 -29.20 15.69
C ARG A 371 13.24 -28.49 16.32
N GLN A 372 13.37 -27.20 16.02
CA GLN A 372 14.43 -26.33 16.54
C GLN A 372 14.19 -25.88 17.98
N ARG A 373 13.05 -26.30 18.54
CA ARG A 373 12.64 -26.01 19.89
C ARG A 373 12.48 -24.51 20.17
N VAL A 374 12.05 -23.77 19.15
CA VAL A 374 11.78 -22.33 19.23
C VAL A 374 10.51 -22.10 20.05
N LEU A 375 10.54 -21.07 20.90
CA LEU A 375 9.42 -20.71 21.75
C LEU A 375 8.38 -19.94 20.93
N SER A 376 7.11 -20.36 20.95
CA SER A 376 6.02 -19.65 20.29
C SER A 376 4.73 -19.68 21.11
N LEU A 377 3.91 -18.63 21.03
CA LEU A 377 2.65 -18.57 21.77
C LEU A 377 1.66 -19.69 21.41
N PRO A 378 1.54 -20.14 20.15
CA PRO A 378 0.69 -21.29 19.85
C PRO A 378 1.08 -22.53 20.66
N LEU A 379 2.38 -22.80 20.85
CA LEU A 379 2.86 -23.93 21.67
C LEU A 379 2.61 -23.70 23.16
N ILE A 380 2.92 -22.50 23.68
CA ILE A 380 2.68 -22.15 25.09
C ILE A 380 1.20 -22.35 25.43
N TYR A 381 0.29 -21.80 24.63
CA TYR A 381 -1.15 -21.88 24.89
C TYR A 381 -1.71 -23.29 24.68
N ALA A 382 -1.18 -24.07 23.74
CA ALA A 382 -1.57 -25.47 23.61
C ALA A 382 -1.09 -26.31 24.81
N ALA A 383 0.06 -25.98 25.39
CA ALA A 383 0.55 -26.64 26.61
C ALA A 383 -0.24 -26.25 27.87
N GLU A 384 -0.79 -25.03 27.92
CA GLU A 384 -1.70 -24.57 28.99
C GLU A 384 -3.10 -25.22 28.90
N ASP A 385 -3.50 -25.71 27.73
CA ASP A 385 -4.81 -26.31 27.51
C ASP A 385 -5.04 -27.55 28.39
N ARG A 386 -6.24 -27.66 28.97
CA ARG A 386 -6.57 -28.73 29.92
C ARG A 386 -6.68 -30.11 29.25
N GLN A 387 -7.10 -30.17 28.00
CA GLN A 387 -7.34 -31.41 27.27
C GLN A 387 -6.08 -31.87 26.54
N VAL A 388 -5.45 -30.99 25.76
CA VAL A 388 -4.28 -31.36 24.93
C VAL A 388 -2.93 -31.13 25.62
N GLY A 389 -2.87 -30.23 26.60
CA GLY A 389 -1.62 -29.79 27.22
C GLY A 389 -0.75 -30.89 27.83
N PRO A 390 -1.29 -31.92 28.52
CA PRO A 390 -0.49 -33.04 29.00
C PRO A 390 0.23 -33.82 27.89
N GLU A 391 -0.40 -33.96 26.72
CA GLU A 391 0.22 -34.63 25.56
C GLU A 391 1.25 -33.73 24.89
N VAL A 392 0.92 -32.44 24.70
CA VAL A 392 1.85 -31.44 24.11
C VAL A 392 3.14 -31.37 24.94
N ARG A 393 3.06 -31.22 26.26
CA ARG A 393 4.25 -31.18 27.14
C ARG A 393 5.13 -32.42 27.01
N ARG A 394 4.51 -33.61 27.06
CA ARG A 394 5.22 -34.89 26.92
C ARG A 394 5.92 -35.03 25.57
N LEU A 395 5.30 -34.56 24.48
CA LEU A 395 5.92 -34.57 23.15
C LEU A 395 7.11 -33.61 23.06
N LEU A 396 6.97 -32.40 23.60
CA LEU A 396 8.03 -31.38 23.58
C LEU A 396 9.24 -31.74 24.47
N GLU A 397 9.04 -32.48 25.55
CA GLU A 397 10.11 -33.03 26.40
C GLU A 397 10.89 -34.17 25.69
N GLY A 398 10.24 -34.85 24.74
CA GLY A 398 10.77 -36.02 24.04
C GLY A 398 11.59 -35.71 22.78
N ALA A 399 11.85 -36.75 21.99
CA ALA A 399 12.45 -36.61 20.66
C ALA A 399 11.39 -36.10 19.67
N LEU A 400 11.75 -35.09 18.85
CA LEU A 400 10.84 -34.45 17.90
C LEU A 400 11.15 -34.92 16.47
N GLY A 401 10.65 -36.10 16.12
CA GLY A 401 10.64 -36.61 14.75
C GLY A 401 9.43 -36.10 13.96
N ASP A 402 9.31 -36.55 12.71
CA ASP A 402 8.22 -36.14 11.80
C ASP A 402 6.83 -36.43 12.38
N ALA A 403 6.68 -37.59 13.04
CA ALA A 403 5.42 -38.02 13.64
C ALA A 403 5.05 -37.15 14.86
N GLU A 404 6.01 -36.87 15.75
CA GLU A 404 5.77 -36.03 16.92
C GLU A 404 5.48 -34.58 16.54
N VAL A 405 6.20 -34.03 15.55
CA VAL A 405 5.97 -32.68 15.03
C VAL A 405 4.58 -32.58 14.39
N GLY A 406 4.18 -33.58 13.59
CA GLY A 406 2.83 -33.66 13.03
C GLY A 406 1.77 -33.69 14.13
N ARG A 407 1.99 -34.51 15.17
CA ARG A 407 1.06 -34.63 16.30
C ARG A 407 0.95 -33.33 17.11
N VAL A 408 2.06 -32.65 17.40
CA VAL A 408 2.04 -31.34 18.07
C VAL A 408 1.25 -30.33 17.24
N THR A 409 1.47 -30.31 15.91
CA THR A 409 0.75 -29.41 15.00
C THR A 409 -0.76 -29.65 15.01
N GLU A 410 -1.19 -30.92 15.00
CA GLU A 410 -2.60 -31.31 15.14
C GLU A 410 -3.20 -30.83 16.46
N LEU A 411 -2.49 -31.04 17.58
CA LEU A 411 -2.97 -30.65 18.92
C LEU A 411 -3.10 -29.14 19.07
N VAL A 412 -2.13 -28.37 18.56
CA VAL A 412 -2.19 -26.91 18.53
C VAL A 412 -3.40 -26.45 17.72
N THR A 413 -3.60 -27.02 16.52
CA THR A 413 -4.71 -26.67 15.62
C THR A 413 -6.08 -27.05 16.17
N ALA A 414 -6.18 -28.17 16.90
CA ALA A 414 -7.41 -28.63 17.54
C ALA A 414 -7.74 -27.89 18.85
N SER A 415 -6.78 -27.15 19.41
CA SER A 415 -6.95 -26.41 20.67
C SER A 415 -7.45 -24.98 20.47
N GLY A 416 -7.71 -24.27 21.57
CA GLY A 416 -7.99 -22.83 21.57
C GLY A 416 -6.76 -21.94 21.38
N ALA A 417 -5.56 -22.49 21.13
CA ALA A 417 -4.31 -21.73 21.09
C ALA A 417 -4.25 -20.70 19.94
N LEU A 418 -4.47 -21.12 18.69
CA LEU A 418 -4.39 -20.22 17.53
C LEU A 418 -5.42 -19.07 17.60
N PRO A 419 -6.71 -19.31 17.93
CA PRO A 419 -7.66 -18.21 18.14
C PRO A 419 -7.24 -17.24 19.24
N ARG A 420 -6.65 -17.73 20.34
CA ARG A 420 -6.16 -16.88 21.44
C ARG A 420 -4.99 -16.00 20.99
N VAL A 421 -4.02 -16.56 20.26
CA VAL A 421 -2.90 -15.78 19.68
C VAL A 421 -3.43 -14.72 18.73
N ARG A 422 -4.41 -15.07 17.88
CA ARG A 422 -5.03 -14.10 16.95
C ARG A 422 -5.68 -12.94 17.69
N GLN A 423 -6.49 -13.24 18.71
CA GLN A 423 -7.16 -12.23 19.52
C GLN A 423 -6.16 -11.26 20.18
N GLU A 424 -5.03 -11.77 20.68
CA GLU A 424 -3.99 -10.93 21.27
C GLU A 424 -3.27 -10.07 20.22
N ALA A 425 -3.00 -10.62 19.03
CA ALA A 425 -2.41 -9.85 17.93
C ALA A 425 -3.35 -8.73 17.47
N ASP A 426 -4.65 -9.00 17.33
CA ASP A 426 -5.66 -8.00 16.99
C ASP A 426 -5.75 -6.90 18.07
N ALA A 427 -5.71 -7.27 19.34
CA ALA A 427 -5.71 -6.30 20.45
C ALA A 427 -4.47 -5.39 20.44
N LEU A 428 -3.31 -5.89 20.02
CA LEU A 428 -2.10 -5.09 19.82
C LEU A 428 -2.24 -4.13 18.64
N ILE A 429 -2.88 -4.55 17.54
CA ILE A 429 -3.17 -3.65 16.41
C ILE A 429 -4.13 -2.55 16.84
N ASP A 430 -5.19 -2.86 17.59
CA ASP A 430 -6.09 -1.84 18.12
C ASP A 430 -5.37 -0.86 19.05
N ALA A 431 -4.42 -1.35 19.86
CA ALA A 431 -3.55 -0.48 20.66
C ALA A 431 -2.65 0.39 19.79
N ALA A 432 -2.06 -0.15 18.72
CA ALA A 432 -1.23 0.59 17.79
C ALA A 432 -2.04 1.71 17.11
N VAL A 433 -3.28 1.42 16.70
CA VAL A 433 -4.18 2.42 16.11
C VAL A 433 -4.49 3.56 17.08
N ARG A 434 -4.74 3.25 18.37
CA ARG A 434 -4.96 4.28 19.41
C ARG A 434 -3.77 5.22 19.59
N GLU A 435 -2.54 4.73 19.45
CA GLU A 435 -1.34 5.59 19.48
C GLU A 435 -1.35 6.63 18.34
N LEU A 436 -1.88 6.28 17.17
CA LEU A 436 -2.00 7.20 16.03
C LEU A 436 -3.15 8.21 16.17
N GLU A 437 -4.16 7.90 16.99
CA GLU A 437 -5.27 8.81 17.29
C GLU A 437 -4.84 9.92 18.25
N ALA A 438 -3.84 9.66 19.10
CA ALA A 438 -3.33 10.61 20.08
C ALA A 438 -2.52 11.77 19.46
N VAL A 439 -2.17 11.71 18.17
CA VAL A 439 -1.30 12.68 17.50
C VAL A 439 -1.82 13.11 16.12
N GLN A 440 -1.38 14.29 15.66
CA GLN A 440 -1.63 14.78 14.30
C GLN A 440 -0.58 14.20 13.35
N LEU A 441 -1.04 13.66 12.22
CA LEU A 441 -0.21 12.88 11.27
C LEU A 441 -0.40 13.33 9.82
N ASP A 442 -0.82 14.58 9.60
CA ASP A 442 -0.92 15.23 8.27
C ASP A 442 -1.57 14.38 7.18
N GLY A 443 -2.68 13.70 7.53
CA GLY A 443 -3.45 12.86 6.60
C GLY A 443 -2.90 11.45 6.37
N LEU A 444 -1.77 11.06 6.99
CA LEU A 444 -1.19 9.71 6.87
C LEU A 444 -1.83 8.66 7.79
N ARG A 445 -2.69 9.08 8.72
CA ARG A 445 -3.36 8.17 9.68
C ARG A 445 -4.07 6.99 8.98
N PRO A 446 -4.93 7.19 7.94
CA PRO A 446 -5.61 6.07 7.29
C PRO A 446 -4.65 5.05 6.68
N THR A 447 -3.52 5.52 6.13
CA THR A 447 -2.49 4.66 5.53
C THR A 447 -1.78 3.81 6.57
N LEU A 448 -1.39 4.41 7.71
CA LEU A 448 -0.76 3.67 8.81
C LEU A 448 -1.73 2.68 9.45
N VAL A 449 -3.00 3.08 9.67
CA VAL A 449 -4.05 2.17 10.15
C VAL A 449 -4.26 1.00 9.19
N GLY A 450 -4.33 1.26 7.89
CA GLY A 450 -4.45 0.22 6.87
C GLY A 450 -3.27 -0.75 6.87
N LEU A 451 -2.04 -0.22 7.01
CA LEU A 451 -0.83 -1.03 7.11
C LEU A 451 -0.87 -1.93 8.35
N ALA A 452 -1.24 -1.39 9.51
CA ALA A 452 -1.34 -2.13 10.76
C ALA A 452 -2.32 -3.31 10.66
N ARG A 453 -3.52 -3.06 10.11
CA ARG A 453 -4.54 -4.12 9.92
C ARG A 453 -4.07 -5.18 8.92
N SER A 454 -3.48 -4.76 7.79
CA SER A 454 -2.96 -5.69 6.79
C SER A 454 -1.77 -6.55 7.26
N ALA A 455 -1.07 -6.13 8.31
CA ALA A 455 0.12 -6.82 8.80
C ALA A 455 -0.21 -8.18 9.44
N VAL A 456 -1.40 -8.31 10.04
CA VAL A 456 -1.88 -9.52 10.72
C VAL A 456 -2.78 -10.36 9.78
N ASP A 457 -3.40 -9.75 8.77
CA ASP A 457 -4.24 -10.43 7.77
C ASP A 457 -3.39 -11.12 6.68
N ARG A 458 -2.79 -12.27 7.01
CA ARG A 458 -1.94 -13.05 6.09
C ARG A 458 -2.69 -14.10 5.23
N ASN A 459 -4.02 -13.99 5.12
CA ASN A 459 -4.88 -14.90 4.33
C ASN A 459 -5.35 -14.29 2.99
N SER A 460 -4.59 -13.37 2.38
CA SER A 460 -4.93 -12.78 1.07
C SER A 460 -3.73 -12.69 0.14
#